data_AF-L9WU39-F1
#
_entry.id   AF-L9WU39-F1
#
_cell.length_a   1.000
_cell.length_b   1.000
_cell.length_c   1.000
_cell.angle_alpha   90.00
_cell.angle_beta   90.00
_cell.angle_gamma   90.00
#
_symmetry.space_group_name_H-M   'P 1'
#
loop_
_entity.id
_entity.type
_entity.pdbx_description
1 polymer ?
#
loop_
_entity_poly.entity_id
_entity_poly.type
_entity_poly.pdbx_seq_one_letter_code
_entity_poly.pdbx_strand_id
1 'polypeptide(L)' 'MSIKVSESTGYGPNSQMSLFGYIVALLIVLVLLPAVPVLALAWLVWRVLFAENEEEHSFEQWRRGRESERPPSGS' A
#
# COMPACT_ATOMS: atom_id res chain seq x y z
N MET A 1 36.35 7.42 -49.12
CA MET A 1 36.30 6.43 -48.01
C MET A 1 35.08 6.80 -47.17
N SER A 2 33.99 6.04 -47.27
CA SER A 2 32.73 6.32 -46.56
C SER A 2 32.71 5.45 -45.31
N ILE A 3 32.81 6.09 -44.14
CA ILE A 3 32.77 5.41 -42.85
C ILE A 3 31.31 5.05 -42.60
N LYS A 4 30.92 3.81 -42.90
CA LYS A 4 29.62 3.28 -42.47
C LYS A 4 29.67 3.07 -40.97
N VAL A 5 29.11 4.04 -40.24
CA VAL A 5 28.79 3.88 -38.82
C VAL A 5 27.68 2.84 -38.75
N SER A 6 27.91 1.71 -38.07
CA SER A 6 26.84 0.76 -37.76
C SER A 6 25.75 1.54 -37.04
N GLU A 7 24.58 1.66 -37.67
CA GLU A 7 23.39 2.15 -36.99
C GLU A 7 23.21 1.34 -35.70
N SER A 8 22.95 2.05 -34.60
CA SER A 8 22.68 1.47 -33.30
C SER A 8 21.43 0.59 -33.37
N THR A 9 21.59 -0.65 -33.83
CA THR A 9 20.55 -1.66 -33.75
C THR A 9 20.49 -2.12 -32.30
N GLY A 10 19.48 -1.69 -31.56
CA GLY A 10 19.04 -2.49 -30.40
C GLY A 10 18.67 -1.77 -29.11
N TYR A 11 18.53 -0.44 -29.08
CA TYR A 11 17.96 0.27 -27.91
C TYR A 11 16.51 0.72 -28.11
N GLY A 12 15.77 0.06 -29.01
CA GLY A 12 14.31 0.17 -29.04
C GLY A 12 13.68 -0.73 -27.97
N PRO A 13 12.51 -0.40 -27.40
CA PRO A 13 11.86 -1.24 -26.40
C PRO A 13 11.72 -2.67 -26.91
N ASN A 14 12.43 -3.58 -26.25
CA ASN A 14 12.50 -4.98 -26.63
C ASN A 14 11.16 -5.66 -26.28
N SER A 15 10.22 -5.67 -27.23
CA SER A 15 8.89 -6.27 -27.07
C SER A 15 8.96 -7.75 -26.66
N GLN A 16 10.05 -8.46 -26.97
CA GLN A 16 10.24 -9.85 -26.53
C GLN A 16 10.58 -9.96 -25.03
N MET A 17 11.39 -9.04 -24.47
CA MET A 17 11.62 -8.96 -23.02
C MET A 17 10.35 -8.56 -22.26
N SER A 18 9.51 -7.71 -22.87
CA SER A 18 8.24 -7.29 -22.30
C SER A 18 7.23 -8.45 -22.18
N LEU A 19 7.18 -9.37 -23.15
CA LEU A 19 6.28 -10.51 -23.14
C LEU A 19 6.54 -11.46 -21.96
N PHE A 20 7.82 -11.76 -21.69
CA PHE A 20 8.19 -12.58 -20.54
C PHE A 20 7.69 -11.99 -19.22
N GLY A 21 7.87 -10.68 -19.04
CA GLY A 21 7.39 -9.97 -17.86
C GLY A 21 5.87 -10.07 -17.68
N TYR A 22 5.09 -9.98 -18.76
CA TYR A 22 3.64 -10.14 -18.69
C TYR A 22 3.20 -11.56 -18.34
N ILE A 23 3.90 -12.58 -18.83
CA ILE A 23 3.62 -13.97 -18.46
C ILE A 23 3.85 -14.18 -16.96
N VAL A 24 4.98 -13.70 -16.44
CA VAL A 24 5.28 -13.80 -15.00
C VAL A 24 4.25 -13.03 -14.18
N ALA A 25 3.89 -11.81 -14.58
CA ALA A 25 2.86 -11.03 -13.91
C ALA A 25 1.50 -11.73 -13.90
N LEU A 26 1.10 -12.37 -15.01
CA LEU A 26 -0.14 -13.14 -15.10
C LEU A 26 -0.13 -14.30 -14.11
N LEU A 27 0.97 -15.04 -14.01
CA LEU A 27 1.11 -16.14 -13.05
C LEU A 27 1.00 -15.64 -11.60
N ILE A 28 1.63 -14.50 -11.28
CA ILE A 28 1.55 -13.88 -9.96
C ILE A 28 0.09 -13.50 -9.64
N VAL A 29 -0.62 -12.87 -10.58
CA VAL A 29 -2.04 -12.52 -10.41
C VAL A 29 -2.88 -13.77 -10.18
N LEU A 30 -2.65 -14.84 -10.93
CA LEU A 30 -3.40 -16.09 -10.81
C LEU A 30 -3.23 -16.72 -9.42
N VAL A 31 -2.07 -16.53 -8.78
CA VAL A 31 -1.80 -16.99 -7.41
C VAL A 31 -2.34 -16.02 -6.35
N LEU A 32 -2.18 -14.70 -6.54
CA LEU A 32 -2.56 -13.69 -5.54
C LEU A 32 -4.06 -13.40 -5.53
N LEU A 33 -4.73 -13.40 -6.69
CA LEU A 33 -6.16 -13.13 -6.80
C LEU A 33 -7.02 -14.03 -5.89
N PRO A 34 -6.83 -15.36 -5.85
CA PRO A 34 -7.56 -16.22 -4.92
C PRO A 34 -7.15 -16.03 -3.45
N ALA A 35 -5.99 -15.43 -3.17
CA ALA A 35 -5.59 -15.09 -1.80
C ALA A 35 -6.31 -13.84 -1.26
N VAL A 36 -6.77 -12.94 -2.14
CA VAL A 36 -7.50 -11.72 -1.77
C VAL A 36 -8.69 -11.98 -0.84
N PRO A 37 -9.63 -12.92 -1.11
CA PRO A 37 -10.75 -13.17 -0.21
C PRO A 37 -10.30 -13.66 1.18
N VAL A 38 -9.20 -14.43 1.25
CA VAL A 38 -8.64 -14.89 2.53
C VAL A 38 -8.08 -13.71 3.32
N LEU A 39 -7.31 -12.84 2.67
CA LEU A 39 -6.77 -11.64 3.28
C LEU A 39 -7.88 -10.68 3.74
N ALA A 40 -8.96 -10.56 2.97
CA ALA A 40 -10.10 -9.73 3.34
C ALA A 40 -10.80 -10.26 4.60
N LEU A 41 -11.00 -11.58 4.72
CA LEU A 41 -11.56 -12.18 5.93
C LEU A 41 -10.63 -12.02 7.13
N ALA A 42 -9.34 -12.27 6.95
CA ALA A 42 -8.35 -12.06 8.01
C ALA A 42 -8.33 -10.61 8.50
N TRP A 43 -8.39 -9.65 7.57
CA TRP A 43 -8.45 -8.22 7.88
C TRP A 43 -9.74 -7.85 8.62
N LEU A 44 -10.89 -8.42 8.22
CA LEU A 44 -12.16 -8.18 8.90
C LEU A 44 -12.13 -8.70 10.34
N VAL A 45 -11.65 -9.93 10.53
CA VAL A 45 -11.48 -10.53 11.86
C VAL A 45 -10.53 -9.69 12.72
N TRP A 46 -9.43 -9.23 12.14
CA TRP A 46 -8.49 -8.34 12.83
C TRP A 46 -9.16 -7.04 13.29
N ARG A 47 -9.93 -6.38 12.41
CA ARG A 47 -10.62 -5.13 12.73
C ARG A 47 -11.61 -5.31 13.87
N VAL A 48 -12.40 -6.39 13.84
CA VAL A 48 -13.40 -6.65 14.88
C VAL A 48 -12.75 -6.97 16.23
N LEU A 49 -11.69 -7.79 16.25
CA LEU A 49 -11.12 -8.27 17.52
C LEU A 49 -10.08 -7.32 18.14
N PHE A 50 -9.34 -6.58 17.33
CA PHE A 50 -8.19 -5.80 17.81
C PHE A 50 -8.41 -4.30 17.73
N ALA A 51 -9.28 -3.82 16.84
CA ALA A 51 -9.40 -2.38 16.59
C ALA A 51 -10.49 -1.65 17.37
N GLU A 52 -11.29 -2.35 18.19
CA GLU A 52 -12.22 -1.71 19.14
C GLU A 52 -11.50 -0.89 20.22
N ASN A 53 -10.19 -1.09 20.43
CA ASN A 53 -9.42 -0.39 21.47
C ASN A 53 -8.92 1.01 21.07
N GLU A 54 -9.08 1.45 19.82
CA GLU A 54 -8.57 2.76 19.37
C GLU A 54 -9.61 3.89 19.38
N GLU A 55 -10.91 3.57 19.35
CA GLU A 55 -11.96 4.60 19.24
C GLU A 55 -12.30 5.27 20.59
N GLU A 56 -12.12 4.58 21.73
CA GLU A 56 -12.41 5.14 23.06
C GLU A 56 -11.35 6.16 23.54
N HIS A 57 -10.11 6.05 23.07
CA HIS A 57 -9.03 6.95 23.51
C HIS A 57 -9.13 8.35 22.91
N SER A 58 -9.66 8.52 21.69
CA SER A 58 -9.66 9.83 21.00
C SER A 58 -10.53 10.87 21.71
N PHE A 59 -11.73 10.48 22.17
CA PHE A 59 -12.65 11.42 22.82
C PHE A 59 -12.27 11.71 24.28
N GLU A 60 -11.84 10.69 25.02
CA GLU A 60 -11.31 10.84 26.39
C GLU A 60 -10.05 11.71 26.42
N GLN A 61 -9.12 11.49 25.48
CA GLN A 61 -7.85 12.21 25.40
C GLN A 61 -8.06 13.64 24.91
N TRP A 62 -8.99 13.88 23.98
CA TRP A 62 -9.39 15.23 23.56
C TRP A 62 -10.06 16.01 24.69
N ARG A 63 -10.94 15.36 25.48
CA ARG A 63 -11.59 15.96 26.66
C ARG A 63 -10.57 16.30 27.75
N ARG A 64 -9.68 15.36 28.10
CA ARG A 64 -8.62 15.59 29.10
C ARG A 64 -7.63 16.68 28.67
N GLY A 65 -7.28 16.73 27.38
CA GLY A 65 -6.42 17.79 26.83
C GLY A 65 -7.03 19.18 27.03
N ARG A 66 -8.33 19.34 26.76
CA ARG A 66 -9.04 20.62 26.93
C ARG A 66 -9.22 21.04 28.39
N GLU A 67 -9.29 20.09 29.30
CA GLU A 67 -9.46 20.34 30.74
C GLU A 67 -8.13 20.76 31.39
N SER A 68 -7.00 20.25 30.89
CA SER A 68 -5.65 20.66 31.33
C SER A 68 -5.25 22.07 30.87
N GLU A 69 -5.93 22.64 29.87
CA GLU A 69 -5.66 23.98 29.34
C GLU A 69 -6.51 25.09 29.99
N ARG A 70 -7.40 24.75 30.94
CA ARG A 70 -8.11 25.78 31.72
C ARG A 70 -7.16 26.38 32.75
N PRO A 71 -6.83 27.69 32.70
CA PRO A 71 -6.09 28.32 33.77
C PRO A 71 -6.94 28.27 35.06
N PRO A 72 -6.32 28.11 36.24
CA PRO A 72 -7.06 28.13 37.50
C PRO A 72 -7.78 29.48 37.59
N SER A 73 -9.12 29.45 37.53
CA SER A 73 -9.92 30.64 37.81
C SER A 73 -9.80 30.90 39.31
N GLY A 74 -8.79 31.70 39.66
CA GLY A 74 -8.60 32.25 40.99
C GLY A 74 -9.81 33.10 41.37
N SER A 75 -10.35 32.76 42.53
CA SER A 75 -11.30 33.46 43.39
C SER A 75 -10.94 34.91 43.69
#